data_AF-A0A9R0DAH9-F1
#
_entry.id   AF-A0A9R0DAH9-F1
#
_cell.length_a   1.000
_cell.length_b   1.000
_cell.length_c   1.000
_cell.angle_alpha   90.00
_cell.angle_beta   90.00
_cell.angle_gamma   90.00
#
_symmetry.space_group_name_H-M   'P 1'
#
loop_
_entity.id
_entity.type
_entity.pdbx_description
1 polymer ?
#
loop_
_entity_poly.entity_id
_entity_poly.type
_entity_poly.pdbx_seq_one_letter_code
_entity_poly.pdbx_strand_id
1 'polypeptide(L)'
;MVQASEEVEQPDLPQAVKLLKEMNSNVQQVSQLVDNMLVRVKSGELSTDKGLSFLEMKYQMLLSYLINLTYIVLRKCSGERIESDPSIERLIEIRTVLEKIRPIDSKLKYQIDKLVKTAVVGGTSEDDPQAYHANPANLVSKINDSAEESSESSDEGETKTDKANKSNIYVPPKLAAVHFDESTSRIDNDKKMKEKSKKQFLNSSIMRELREEYSEAPLEVSTGNHVKQSISKYEQEKTEYEENYLTRLPVTKAEKNRRKKLSTVGMIADEITGTSSNRVSRKHKMKSKKGKGFKRRRTQ
;
A
#
# COMPACT_ATOMS: atom_id res chain seq x y z
N MET A 1 35.51 30.31 -12.03
CA MET A 1 36.35 29.96 -10.86
C MET A 1 35.41 29.68 -9.71
N VAL A 2 35.06 28.41 -9.50
CA VAL A 2 34.25 27.98 -8.36
C VAL A 2 35.23 27.86 -7.19
N GLN A 3 35.06 28.71 -6.19
CA GLN A 3 35.86 28.72 -4.97
C GLN A 3 35.67 27.39 -4.26
N ALA A 4 36.74 26.59 -4.20
CA ALA A 4 36.83 25.47 -3.28
C ALA A 4 36.82 26.06 -1.87
N SER A 5 35.84 25.67 -1.07
CA SER A 5 35.80 25.96 0.35
C SER A 5 37.07 25.40 0.98
N GLU A 6 37.84 26.24 1.65
CA GLU A 6 38.89 25.80 2.59
C GLU A 6 38.20 25.03 3.72
N GLU A 7 37.99 23.73 3.50
CA GLU A 7 37.75 22.79 4.59
C GLU A 7 39.02 22.76 5.44
N VAL A 8 38.86 23.21 6.67
CA VAL A 8 39.88 23.18 7.73
C VAL A 8 40.50 21.78 7.77
N GLU A 9 41.76 21.66 7.36
CA GLU A 9 42.62 20.50 7.60
C GLU A 9 42.79 20.34 9.12
N GLN A 10 41.82 19.68 9.76
CA GLN A 10 42.11 19.01 11.02
C GLN A 10 43.11 17.89 10.69
N PRO A 11 44.17 17.68 11.49
CA PRO A 11 45.06 16.57 11.23
C PRO A 11 44.24 15.27 11.22
N ASP A 12 44.24 14.56 10.10
CA ASP A 12 43.40 13.38 9.87
C ASP A 12 43.61 12.30 10.95
N LEU A 13 44.81 12.29 11.55
CA LEU A 13 45.24 11.31 12.53
C LEU A 13 44.42 11.36 13.84
N PRO A 14 44.30 12.47 14.59
CA PRO A 14 43.45 12.53 15.77
C PRO A 14 41.96 12.30 15.49
N GLN A 15 41.45 12.72 14.33
CA GLN A 15 40.07 12.44 13.94
C GLN A 15 39.86 10.93 13.70
N ALA A 16 40.77 10.27 13.00
CA ALA A 16 40.73 8.82 12.79
C ALA A 16 40.82 8.05 14.12
N VAL A 17 41.70 8.46 15.03
CA VAL A 17 41.83 7.83 16.35
C VAL A 17 40.54 7.98 17.17
N LYS A 18 39.87 9.13 17.09
CA LYS A 18 38.57 9.34 17.75
C LYS A 18 37.50 8.41 17.16
N LEU A 19 37.39 8.34 15.84
CA LEU A 19 36.43 7.47 15.14
C LEU A 19 36.67 5.98 15.43
N LEU A 20 37.93 5.54 15.50
CA LEU A 20 38.27 4.16 15.87
C LEU A 20 37.86 3.82 17.31
N LYS A 21 38.02 4.75 18.25
CA LYS A 21 37.54 4.57 19.63
C LYS A 21 36.01 4.48 19.69
N GLU A 22 35.31 5.34 18.96
CA GLU A 22 33.85 5.29 18.85
C GLU A 22 33.38 3.97 18.22
N MET A 23 34.05 3.51 17.17
CA MET A 23 33.76 2.22 16.53
C MET A 23 33.94 1.05 17.51
N ASN A 24 35.01 1.03 18.30
CA ASN A 24 35.25 -0.03 19.29
C ASN A 24 34.17 -0.04 20.38
N SER A 25 33.77 1.13 20.88
CA SER A 25 32.64 1.28 21.81
C SER A 25 31.33 0.74 21.21
N ASN A 26 31.03 1.11 19.95
CA ASN A 26 29.82 0.66 19.26
C ASN A 26 29.82 -0.86 19.06
N VAL A 27 30.96 -1.46 18.71
CA VAL A 27 31.10 -2.92 18.57
C VAL A 27 30.84 -3.62 19.91
N GLN A 28 31.35 -3.09 21.03
CA GLN A 28 31.08 -3.64 22.35
C GLN A 28 29.59 -3.56 22.72
N GLN A 29 28.93 -2.43 22.45
CA GLN A 29 27.49 -2.27 22.68
C GLN A 29 26.67 -3.26 21.85
N VAL A 30 26.99 -3.41 20.56
CA VAL A 30 26.30 -4.36 19.67
C VAL A 30 26.53 -5.81 20.12
N SER A 31 27.76 -6.17 20.50
CA SER A 31 28.07 -7.51 21.01
C SER A 31 27.26 -7.83 22.25
N GLN A 32 27.22 -6.90 23.22
CA GLN A 32 26.43 -7.08 24.44
C GLN A 32 24.94 -7.23 24.15
N LEU A 33 24.39 -6.46 23.21
CA LEU A 33 22.99 -6.60 22.80
C LEU A 33 22.72 -7.97 22.17
N VAL A 34 23.60 -8.43 21.28
CA VAL A 34 23.49 -9.75 20.65
C VAL A 34 23.57 -10.87 21.70
N ASP A 35 24.52 -10.80 22.62
CA ASP A 35 24.68 -11.79 23.70
C ASP A 35 23.42 -11.85 24.59
N ASN A 36 22.88 -10.69 24.96
CA ASN A 36 21.63 -10.62 25.71
C ASN A 36 20.45 -11.24 24.94
N MET A 37 20.33 -10.97 23.65
CA MET A 37 19.29 -11.59 22.81
C MET A 37 19.48 -13.11 22.70
N LEU A 38 20.72 -13.58 22.58
CA LEU A 38 21.06 -15.00 22.48
C LEU A 38 20.68 -15.75 23.76
N VAL A 39 20.89 -15.15 24.93
CA VAL A 39 20.44 -15.69 26.22
C VAL A 39 18.90 -15.78 26.28
N ARG A 40 18.18 -14.77 25.78
CA ARG A 40 16.69 -14.77 25.74
C ARG A 40 16.12 -15.81 24.77
N VAL A 41 16.81 -16.08 23.66
CA VAL A 41 16.46 -17.17 22.73
C VAL A 41 16.73 -18.53 23.38
N LYS A 42 17.90 -18.73 24.00
CA LYS A 42 18.27 -19.99 24.67
C LYS A 42 17.37 -20.33 25.87
N SER A 43 16.90 -19.31 26.59
CA SER A 43 15.93 -19.48 27.69
C SER A 43 14.50 -19.73 27.20
N GLY A 44 14.25 -19.71 25.89
CA GLY A 44 12.94 -19.97 25.30
C GLY A 44 11.94 -18.82 25.44
N GLU A 45 12.37 -17.64 25.93
CA GLU A 45 11.51 -16.45 26.04
C GLU A 45 11.13 -15.91 24.66
N LEU A 46 12.02 -16.07 23.67
CA LEU A 46 11.81 -15.69 22.28
C LEU A 46 11.76 -16.96 21.40
N SER A 47 10.55 -17.39 21.02
CA SER A 47 10.37 -18.48 20.06
C SER A 47 10.63 -17.97 18.63
N THR A 48 11.57 -18.62 17.94
CA THR A 48 11.95 -18.30 16.55
C THR A 48 11.21 -19.13 15.50
N ASP A 49 10.39 -20.09 15.91
CA ASP A 49 9.85 -21.12 15.00
C ASP A 49 8.80 -20.60 14.01
N LYS A 50 8.15 -19.47 14.31
CA LYS A 50 7.04 -18.92 13.50
C LYS A 50 7.37 -17.52 12.96
N GLY A 51 8.42 -17.44 12.14
CA GLY A 51 8.83 -16.22 11.44
C GLY A 51 8.21 -16.06 10.05
N LEU A 52 8.24 -14.83 9.52
CA LEU A 52 7.98 -14.56 8.10
C LEU A 52 9.24 -14.93 7.30
N SER A 53 9.20 -16.00 6.51
CA SER A 53 10.36 -16.48 5.72
C SER A 53 10.92 -15.41 4.77
N PHE A 54 10.06 -14.53 4.23
CA PHE A 54 10.51 -13.39 3.41
C PHE A 54 11.42 -12.43 4.19
N LEU A 55 11.09 -12.18 5.46
CA LEU A 55 11.84 -11.27 6.31
C LEU A 55 13.19 -11.87 6.69
N GLU A 56 13.23 -13.17 6.94
CA GLU A 56 14.46 -13.92 7.16
C GLU A 56 15.40 -13.84 5.94
N MET A 57 14.91 -14.15 4.74
CA MET A 57 15.67 -14.02 3.50
C MET A 57 16.23 -12.60 3.32
N LYS A 58 15.40 -11.57 3.60
CA LYS A 58 15.82 -10.16 3.50
C LYS A 58 16.96 -9.84 4.48
N TYR A 59 16.87 -10.32 5.72
CA TYR A 59 17.93 -10.12 6.71
C TYR A 59 19.22 -10.88 6.36
N GLN A 60 19.11 -12.11 5.86
CA GLN A 60 20.27 -12.87 5.35
C GLN A 60 20.95 -12.15 4.17
N MET A 61 20.18 -11.59 3.24
CA MET A 61 20.70 -10.76 2.15
C MET A 61 21.40 -9.50 2.67
N LEU A 62 20.81 -8.82 3.65
CA LEU A 62 21.40 -7.62 4.25
C LEU A 62 22.70 -7.93 5.00
N LEU A 63 22.74 -9.07 5.70
CA LEU A 63 23.93 -9.56 6.37
C LEU A 63 25.04 -9.88 5.36
N SER A 64 24.70 -10.60 4.28
CA SER A 64 25.65 -10.88 3.20
C SER A 64 26.16 -9.59 2.54
N TYR A 65 25.31 -8.56 2.39
CA TYR A 65 25.72 -7.25 1.90
C TYR A 65 26.77 -6.60 2.81
N LEU A 66 26.54 -6.61 4.13
CA LEU A 66 27.49 -6.05 5.10
C LEU A 66 28.81 -6.82 5.15
N ILE A 67 28.77 -8.15 5.02
CA ILE A 67 29.99 -8.99 4.97
C ILE A 67 30.83 -8.65 3.73
N ASN A 68 30.21 -8.61 2.55
CA ASN A 68 30.93 -8.26 1.32
C ASN A 68 31.45 -6.82 1.34
N LEU A 69 30.69 -5.89 1.94
CA LEU A 69 31.12 -4.49 2.09
C LEU A 69 32.33 -4.37 3.03
N THR A 70 32.28 -5.01 4.19
CA THR A 70 33.39 -5.01 5.15
C THR A 70 34.64 -5.69 4.60
N TYR A 71 34.48 -6.75 3.82
CA TYR A 71 35.58 -7.38 3.09
C TYR A 71 36.26 -6.43 2.10
N ILE A 72 35.48 -5.66 1.32
CA ILE A 72 36.04 -4.65 0.41
C ILE A 72 36.77 -3.54 1.20
N VAL A 73 36.17 -3.07 2.30
CA VAL A 73 36.82 -2.05 3.16
C VAL A 73 38.15 -2.58 3.71
N LEU A 74 38.19 -3.83 4.16
CA LEU A 74 39.41 -4.48 4.64
C LEU A 74 40.48 -4.52 3.53
N ARG A 75 40.14 -4.95 2.32
CA ARG A 75 41.09 -4.95 1.18
C ARG A 75 41.63 -3.55 0.88
N LYS A 76 40.77 -2.52 0.93
CA LYS A 76 41.20 -1.13 0.76
C LYS A 76 42.18 -0.68 1.84
N CYS A 77 41.90 -1.04 3.10
CA CYS A 77 42.79 -0.71 4.22
C CYS A 77 44.13 -1.47 4.15
N SER A 78 44.13 -2.69 3.61
CA SER A 78 45.34 -3.50 3.39
C SER A 78 46.15 -3.07 2.15
N GLY A 79 45.64 -2.14 1.33
CA GLY A 79 46.32 -1.65 0.13
C GLY A 79 46.21 -2.57 -1.09
N GLU A 80 45.29 -3.54 -1.07
CA GLU A 80 45.05 -4.43 -2.19
C GLU A 80 44.22 -3.76 -3.29
N ARG A 81 44.45 -4.15 -4.55
CA ARG A 81 43.67 -3.65 -5.69
C ARG A 81 42.29 -4.28 -5.71
N ILE A 82 41.24 -3.47 -5.77
CA ILE A 82 39.85 -3.96 -5.76
C ILE A 82 39.34 -4.36 -7.16
N GLU A 83 40.10 -4.08 -8.20
CA GLU A 83 39.71 -4.34 -9.59
C GLU A 83 39.49 -5.84 -9.80
N SER A 84 38.31 -6.20 -10.34
CA SER A 84 37.88 -7.57 -10.66
C SER A 84 37.63 -8.53 -9.48
N ASP A 85 37.38 -8.02 -8.27
CA ASP A 85 36.95 -8.87 -7.15
C ASP A 85 35.49 -9.33 -7.32
N PRO A 86 35.20 -10.66 -7.25
CA PRO A 86 33.83 -11.19 -7.26
C PRO A 86 32.92 -10.56 -6.20
N SER A 87 33.51 -10.05 -5.12
CA SER A 87 32.78 -9.37 -4.03
C SER A 87 32.02 -8.13 -4.51
N ILE A 88 32.52 -7.42 -5.53
CA ILE A 88 31.84 -6.26 -6.12
C ILE A 88 30.61 -6.71 -6.90
N GLU A 89 30.75 -7.74 -7.75
CA GLU A 89 29.64 -8.29 -8.52
C GLU A 89 28.53 -8.80 -7.59
N ARG A 90 28.90 -9.51 -6.53
CA ARG A 90 27.96 -9.97 -5.50
C ARG A 90 27.29 -8.81 -4.77
N LEU A 91 28.00 -7.71 -4.51
CA LEU A 91 27.43 -6.51 -3.89
C LEU A 91 26.36 -5.87 -4.80
N ILE A 92 26.63 -5.79 -6.09
CA ILE A 92 25.70 -5.27 -7.11
C ILE A 92 24.48 -6.20 -7.20
N GLU A 93 24.70 -7.52 -7.30
CA GLU A 93 23.63 -8.52 -7.33
C GLU A 93 22.70 -8.35 -6.12
N ILE A 94 23.25 -8.38 -4.90
CA ILE A 94 22.46 -8.22 -3.67
C ILE A 94 21.71 -6.88 -3.67
N ARG A 95 22.34 -5.79 -4.12
CA ARG A 95 21.68 -4.48 -4.21
C ARG A 95 20.51 -4.50 -5.18
N THR A 96 20.66 -5.11 -6.36
CA THR A 96 19.56 -5.22 -7.32
C THR A 96 18.41 -6.05 -6.77
N VAL A 97 18.69 -7.17 -6.09
CA VAL A 97 17.67 -7.99 -5.42
C VAL A 97 16.95 -7.17 -4.35
N LEU A 98 17.68 -6.44 -3.50
CA LEU A 98 17.10 -5.58 -2.47
C LEU A 98 16.19 -4.47 -3.05
N GLU A 99 16.51 -3.95 -4.23
CA GLU A 99 15.64 -2.99 -4.93
C GLU A 99 14.37 -3.64 -5.49
N LYS A 100 14.50 -4.84 -6.07
CA LYS A 100 13.36 -5.58 -6.65
C LYS A 100 12.37 -6.09 -5.59
N ILE A 101 12.82 -6.36 -4.36
CA ILE A 101 11.91 -6.78 -3.27
C ILE A 101 11.14 -5.61 -2.61
N ARG A 102 11.51 -4.35 -2.83
CA ARG A 102 10.81 -3.16 -2.26
C ARG A 102 9.29 -3.12 -2.48
N PRO A 103 8.74 -3.43 -3.67
CA PRO A 103 7.29 -3.50 -3.85
C PRO A 103 6.64 -4.60 -3.02
N ILE A 104 7.30 -5.75 -2.84
CA ILE A 104 6.82 -6.85 -2.00
C ILE A 104 6.82 -6.43 -0.53
N ASP A 105 7.90 -5.77 -0.09
CA ASP A 105 8.03 -5.20 1.25
C ASP A 105 6.90 -4.21 1.55
N SER A 106 6.54 -3.38 0.57
CA SER A 106 5.42 -2.42 0.69
C SER A 106 4.06 -3.11 0.82
N LYS A 107 3.84 -4.24 0.14
CA LYS A 107 2.62 -5.05 0.26
C LYS A 107 2.55 -5.76 1.61
N LEU A 108 3.69 -6.28 2.09
CA LEU A 108 3.78 -7.00 3.37
C LEU A 108 3.79 -6.06 4.57
N LYS A 109 4.18 -4.80 4.42
CA LYS A 109 4.23 -3.81 5.50
C LYS A 109 2.94 -3.76 6.31
N TYR A 110 1.78 -3.76 5.64
CA TYR A 110 0.49 -3.77 6.35
C TYR A 110 0.29 -5.04 7.17
N GLN A 111 0.67 -6.21 6.63
CA GLN A 111 0.55 -7.49 7.31
C GLN A 111 1.49 -7.56 8.52
N ILE A 112 2.72 -7.08 8.39
CA ILE A 112 3.69 -6.97 9.47
C ILE A 112 3.17 -6.03 10.56
N ASP A 113 2.75 -4.81 10.18
CA ASP A 113 2.20 -3.83 11.12
C ASP A 113 0.96 -4.36 11.84
N LYS A 114 0.11 -5.12 11.14
CA LYS A 114 -1.05 -5.79 11.73
C LYS A 114 -0.63 -6.87 12.73
N LEU A 115 0.32 -7.74 12.38
CA LEU A 115 0.82 -8.79 13.28
C LEU A 115 1.46 -8.19 14.54
N VAL A 116 2.28 -7.16 14.38
CA VAL A 116 2.89 -6.43 15.51
C VAL A 116 1.81 -5.80 16.39
N LYS A 117 0.80 -5.14 15.79
CA LYS A 117 -0.33 -4.58 16.55
C LYS A 117 -1.11 -5.66 17.28
N THR A 118 -1.38 -6.81 16.66
CA THR A 118 -2.08 -7.91 17.33
C THR A 118 -1.27 -8.50 18.48
N ALA A 119 0.05 -8.59 18.35
CA ALA A 119 0.93 -9.07 19.41
C ALA A 119 0.99 -8.10 20.60
N VAL A 120 1.01 -6.78 20.34
CA VAL A 120 1.07 -5.75 21.38
C VAL A 120 -0.29 -5.51 22.05
N VAL A 121 -1.39 -5.54 21.28
CA VAL A 121 -2.74 -5.18 21.76
C VAL A 121 -3.59 -6.40 22.15
N GLY A 122 -3.16 -7.61 21.79
CA GLY A 122 -3.84 -8.86 22.16
C GLY A 122 -5.15 -9.14 21.41
N GLY A 123 -5.47 -8.40 20.34
CA GLY A 123 -6.70 -8.60 19.57
C GLY A 123 -6.70 -7.96 18.18
N THR A 124 -7.46 -8.55 17.25
CA THR A 124 -7.73 -7.96 15.93
C THR A 124 -8.81 -6.89 16.08
N SER A 125 -8.51 -5.63 15.80
CA SER A 125 -9.51 -4.55 15.83
C SER A 125 -10.70 -4.86 14.91
N GLU A 126 -11.93 -4.61 15.39
CA GLU A 126 -13.17 -4.86 14.63
C GLU A 126 -13.29 -4.05 13.32
N ASP A 127 -12.48 -3.00 13.18
CA ASP A 127 -12.45 -2.08 12.04
C ASP A 127 -11.41 -2.46 10.94
N ASP A 128 -10.94 -3.71 10.89
CA ASP A 128 -9.98 -4.15 9.86
C ASP A 128 -10.65 -4.36 8.48
N PRO A 129 -10.29 -3.56 7.44
CA PRO A 129 -10.84 -3.71 6.10
C PRO A 129 -10.57 -5.07 5.45
N GLN A 130 -9.49 -5.78 5.83
CA GLN A 130 -9.19 -7.11 5.31
C GLN A 130 -10.03 -8.22 5.94
N ALA A 131 -10.73 -7.96 7.06
CA ALA A 131 -11.63 -8.95 7.67
C ALA A 131 -12.87 -9.25 6.81
N TYR A 132 -13.17 -8.37 5.83
CA TYR A 132 -14.29 -8.49 4.90
C TYR A 132 -13.91 -9.18 3.58
N HIS A 133 -12.68 -9.68 3.43
CA HIS A 133 -12.28 -10.40 2.23
C HIS A 133 -13.00 -11.75 2.14
N ALA A 134 -13.32 -12.19 0.92
CA ALA A 134 -13.86 -13.52 0.70
C ALA A 134 -12.87 -14.57 1.23
N ASN A 135 -13.37 -15.52 2.03
CA ASN A 135 -12.56 -16.63 2.53
C ASN A 135 -12.68 -17.81 1.55
N PRO A 136 -11.67 -18.07 0.69
CA PRO A 136 -11.74 -19.14 -0.30
C PRO A 136 -11.85 -20.54 0.32
N ALA A 137 -11.42 -20.72 1.58
CA ALA A 137 -11.55 -21.97 2.30
C ALA A 137 -13.02 -22.37 2.56
N ASN A 138 -13.94 -21.40 2.70
CA ASN A 138 -15.39 -21.68 2.85
C ASN A 138 -16.04 -22.20 1.56
N LEU A 139 -15.34 -22.16 0.43
CA LEU A 139 -15.81 -22.64 -0.86
C LEU A 139 -15.41 -24.11 -1.09
N VAL A 140 -14.24 -24.51 -0.56
CA VAL A 140 -13.70 -25.86 -0.70
C VAL A 140 -14.52 -26.88 0.09
N SER A 141 -15.01 -26.52 1.29
CA SER A 141 -15.86 -27.42 2.08
C SER A 141 -17.17 -27.81 1.36
N LYS A 142 -17.76 -26.89 0.59
CA LYS A 142 -18.96 -27.18 -0.21
C LYS A 142 -18.70 -28.08 -1.42
N ILE A 143 -17.47 -28.09 -1.94
CA ILE A 143 -17.10 -28.92 -3.09
C ILE A 143 -16.82 -30.35 -2.62
N ASN A 144 -16.17 -30.56 -1.46
CA ASN A 144 -15.99 -31.90 -0.89
C ASN A 144 -17.31 -32.52 -0.40
N ASP A 145 -18.22 -31.75 0.19
CA ASP A 145 -19.56 -32.24 0.60
C ASP A 145 -20.43 -32.71 -0.58
N SER A 146 -20.08 -32.31 -1.81
CA SER A 146 -20.79 -32.75 -3.03
C SER A 146 -20.19 -34.03 -3.64
N ALA A 147 -19.04 -34.49 -3.14
CA ALA A 147 -18.22 -35.53 -3.77
C ALA A 147 -17.88 -36.72 -2.83
N GLU A 148 -18.25 -36.68 -1.55
CA GLU A 148 -17.91 -37.71 -0.55
C GLU A 148 -19.05 -38.70 -0.24
N GLU A 149 -19.72 -39.23 -1.27
CA GLU A 149 -20.18 -40.63 -1.24
C GLU A 149 -19.21 -41.49 -2.06
N SER A 150 -17.97 -41.67 -1.57
CA SER A 150 -17.17 -42.91 -1.74
C SER A 150 -15.69 -42.73 -1.38
N SER A 151 -15.23 -43.68 -0.56
CA SER A 151 -13.86 -44.15 -0.34
C SER A 151 -12.94 -43.38 0.62
N GLU A 152 -12.57 -44.10 1.69
CA GLU A 152 -11.39 -43.87 2.52
C GLU A 152 -10.09 -44.06 1.72
N SER A 153 -9.11 -43.18 1.98
CA SER A 153 -7.71 -43.59 2.07
C SER A 153 -6.90 -42.51 2.81
N SER A 154 -6.20 -42.94 3.85
CA SER A 154 -5.17 -42.19 4.57
C SER A 154 -3.94 -41.97 3.67
N ASP A 155 -3.33 -40.77 3.68
CA ASP A 155 -1.91 -40.56 3.98
C ASP A 155 -1.54 -39.06 4.04
N GLU A 156 -0.47 -38.81 4.79
CA GLU A 156 0.14 -37.60 5.35
C GLU A 156 0.54 -36.44 4.42
N GLY A 157 0.61 -35.25 5.04
CA GLY A 157 1.53 -34.18 4.65
C GLY A 157 0.88 -32.91 4.10
N GLU A 158 0.59 -31.93 4.96
CA GLU A 158 1.04 -30.54 4.79
C GLU A 158 0.52 -29.63 5.91
N THR A 159 1.47 -28.95 6.55
CA THR A 159 1.31 -27.99 7.64
C THR A 159 0.42 -26.80 7.23
N LYS A 160 -0.87 -26.84 7.60
CA LYS A 160 -1.77 -25.68 7.54
C LYS A 160 -2.19 -25.26 8.95
N THR A 161 -1.53 -24.21 9.42
CA THR A 161 -1.97 -23.22 10.40
C THR A 161 -3.18 -23.60 11.26
N ASP A 162 -2.89 -23.94 12.52
CA ASP A 162 -3.82 -24.23 13.61
C ASP A 162 -4.86 -23.12 13.87
N LYS A 163 -5.93 -23.08 13.08
CA LYS A 163 -7.26 -22.54 13.45
C LYS A 163 -8.41 -23.29 12.77
N ALA A 164 -8.21 -24.54 12.36
CA ALA A 164 -9.25 -25.36 11.73
C ALA A 164 -9.88 -26.41 12.66
N ASN A 165 -9.47 -26.49 13.94
CA ASN A 165 -10.01 -27.49 14.88
C ASN A 165 -10.96 -26.88 15.92
N LYS A 166 -11.97 -26.15 15.46
CA LYS A 166 -13.24 -26.00 16.19
C LYS A 166 -14.41 -26.13 15.21
N SER A 167 -14.88 -27.38 15.10
CA SER A 167 -16.25 -27.81 14.81
C SER A 167 -16.84 -27.52 13.43
N ASN A 168 -17.75 -28.40 13.00
CA ASN A 168 -18.75 -28.24 11.92
C ASN A 168 -19.70 -27.03 12.13
N ILE A 169 -19.20 -25.90 12.61
CA ILE A 169 -19.93 -24.67 12.88
C ILE A 169 -19.69 -23.74 11.71
N TYR A 170 -20.72 -23.57 10.89
CA TYR A 170 -20.72 -22.60 9.80
C TYR A 170 -20.51 -21.18 10.34
N VAL A 171 -19.42 -20.51 9.91
CA VAL A 171 -19.16 -19.10 10.22
C VAL A 171 -19.52 -18.26 9.00
N PRO A 172 -20.60 -17.44 9.07
CA PRO A 172 -21.00 -16.56 7.98
C PRO A 172 -19.94 -15.49 7.71
N PRO A 173 -19.75 -15.07 6.44
CA PRO A 173 -18.88 -13.95 6.12
C PRO A 173 -19.43 -12.66 6.76
N LYS A 174 -18.54 -11.89 7.41
CA LYS A 174 -18.90 -10.57 7.94
C LYS A 174 -19.11 -9.63 6.75
N LEU A 175 -20.29 -9.02 6.64
CA LEU A 175 -20.62 -8.03 5.62
C LEU A 175 -20.74 -6.64 6.26
N ALA A 176 -20.16 -5.63 5.62
CA ALA A 176 -20.35 -4.25 6.03
C ALA A 176 -21.75 -3.76 5.59
N ALA A 177 -22.42 -2.97 6.41
CA ALA A 177 -23.75 -2.45 6.09
C ALA A 177 -23.73 -1.61 4.80
N VAL A 178 -24.49 -2.06 3.80
CA VAL A 178 -24.75 -1.33 2.56
C VAL A 178 -26.16 -0.76 2.64
N HIS A 179 -26.35 0.50 2.25
CA HIS A 179 -27.68 1.13 2.19
C HIS A 179 -28.53 0.39 1.16
N PHE A 180 -29.64 -0.19 1.59
CA PHE A 180 -30.60 -0.86 0.72
C PHE A 180 -31.63 0.18 0.26
N ASP A 181 -31.62 0.50 -1.04
CA ASP A 181 -32.63 1.36 -1.65
C ASP A 181 -33.81 0.48 -2.09
N GLU A 182 -34.84 0.40 -1.23
CA GLU A 182 -36.03 -0.45 -1.39
C GLU A 182 -36.90 -0.09 -2.62
N SER A 183 -36.60 1.03 -3.28
CA SER A 183 -37.29 1.52 -4.48
C SER A 183 -36.71 1.04 -5.81
N THR A 184 -35.66 0.20 -5.81
CA THR A 184 -35.01 -0.26 -7.04
C THR A 184 -35.11 -1.78 -7.20
N SER A 185 -35.84 -2.23 -8.22
CA SER A 185 -35.84 -3.64 -8.61
C SER A 185 -34.41 -4.06 -8.97
N ARG A 186 -34.04 -5.33 -8.71
CA ARG A 186 -32.74 -5.91 -9.15
C ARG A 186 -32.49 -5.65 -10.64
N ILE A 187 -33.58 -5.69 -11.43
CA ILE A 187 -33.57 -5.41 -12.87
C ILE A 187 -33.20 -3.96 -13.17
N ASP A 188 -33.67 -3.00 -12.38
CA ASP A 188 -33.39 -1.57 -12.59
C ASP A 188 -31.97 -1.22 -12.17
N ASN A 189 -31.45 -1.88 -11.12
CA ASN A 189 -30.06 -1.78 -10.73
C ASN A 189 -29.13 -2.33 -11.82
N ASP A 190 -29.45 -3.49 -12.39
CA ASP A 190 -28.67 -4.08 -13.49
C ASP A 190 -28.71 -3.22 -14.76
N LYS A 191 -29.88 -2.66 -15.10
CA LYS A 191 -30.02 -1.71 -16.22
C LYS A 191 -29.18 -0.46 -15.99
N LYS A 192 -29.23 0.11 -14.78
CA LYS A 192 -28.44 1.30 -14.41
C LYS A 192 -26.94 1.03 -14.43
N MET A 193 -26.50 -0.15 -13.99
CA MET A 193 -25.09 -0.56 -14.07
C MET A 193 -24.64 -0.75 -15.53
N LYS A 194 -25.47 -1.38 -16.37
CA LYS A 194 -25.21 -1.53 -17.81
C LYS A 194 -25.20 -0.19 -18.56
N GLU A 195 -26.08 0.74 -18.19
CA GLU A 195 -26.09 2.08 -18.78
C GLU A 195 -24.85 2.87 -18.36
N LYS A 196 -24.45 2.77 -17.09
CA LYS A 196 -23.24 3.43 -16.58
C LYS A 196 -21.97 2.83 -17.19
N SER A 197 -21.92 1.52 -17.46
CA SER A 197 -20.77 0.90 -18.14
C SER A 197 -20.70 1.32 -19.61
N LYS A 198 -21.84 1.37 -20.32
CA LYS A 198 -21.92 1.90 -21.69
C LYS A 198 -21.45 3.35 -21.77
N LYS A 199 -21.93 4.22 -20.86
CA LYS A 199 -21.48 5.63 -20.80
C LYS A 199 -19.98 5.76 -20.52
N GLN A 200 -19.43 4.95 -19.61
CA GLN A 200 -17.99 4.93 -19.34
C GLN A 200 -17.17 4.42 -20.52
N PHE A 201 -17.66 3.41 -21.23
CA PHE A 201 -17.03 2.87 -22.42
C PHE A 201 -17.01 3.90 -23.56
N LEU A 202 -18.13 4.57 -23.82
CA LEU A 202 -18.21 5.66 -24.81
C LEU A 202 -17.34 6.87 -24.43
N ASN A 203 -17.18 7.13 -23.14
CA ASN A 203 -16.32 8.20 -22.63
C ASN A 203 -14.86 7.77 -22.42
N SER A 204 -14.52 6.52 -22.75
CA SER A 204 -13.13 6.04 -22.69
C SER A 204 -12.28 6.76 -23.74
N SER A 205 -10.98 6.90 -23.47
CA SER A 205 -10.06 7.63 -24.36
C SER A 205 -10.08 7.07 -25.77
N ILE A 206 -10.10 5.74 -25.90
CA ILE A 206 -10.08 5.02 -27.18
C ILE A 206 -11.34 5.31 -28.01
N MET A 207 -12.53 5.22 -27.40
CA MET A 207 -13.79 5.46 -28.12
C MET A 207 -13.99 6.94 -28.48
N ARG A 208 -13.44 7.86 -27.67
CA ARG A 208 -13.45 9.28 -27.98
C ARG A 208 -12.51 9.61 -29.15
N GLU A 209 -11.30 9.07 -29.15
CA GLU A 209 -10.33 9.27 -30.23
C GLU A 209 -10.86 8.74 -31.57
N LEU A 210 -11.40 7.51 -31.58
CA LEU A 210 -12.08 6.97 -32.77
C LEU A 210 -13.22 7.88 -33.23
N ARG A 211 -14.04 8.40 -32.31
CA ARG A 211 -15.14 9.31 -32.66
C ARG A 211 -14.63 10.63 -33.26
N GLU A 212 -13.53 11.17 -32.74
CA GLU A 212 -12.91 12.41 -33.21
C GLU A 212 -12.30 12.19 -34.61
N GLU A 213 -11.63 11.06 -34.87
CA GLU A 213 -11.06 10.71 -36.18
C GLU A 213 -12.12 10.58 -37.29
N TYR A 214 -13.28 9.98 -36.99
CA TYR A 214 -14.37 9.83 -37.96
C TYR A 214 -15.31 11.05 -38.02
N SER A 215 -15.08 12.08 -37.20
CA SER A 215 -15.90 13.30 -37.22
C SER A 215 -15.27 14.37 -38.10
N GLU A 216 -16.08 15.02 -38.94
CA GLU A 216 -15.66 16.18 -39.74
C GLU A 216 -15.68 17.51 -38.94
N ALA A 217 -15.97 17.44 -37.63
CA ALA A 217 -16.03 18.62 -36.78
C ALA A 217 -14.61 19.13 -36.46
N PRO A 218 -14.38 20.46 -36.43
CA PRO A 218 -13.07 21.02 -36.13
C PRO A 218 -12.63 20.66 -34.70
N LEU A 219 -11.37 20.26 -34.54
CA LEU A 219 -10.79 19.89 -33.25
C LEU A 219 -10.30 21.13 -32.49
N GLU A 220 -10.79 21.32 -31.27
CA GLU A 220 -10.33 22.38 -30.38
C GLU A 220 -8.96 22.02 -29.77
N VAL A 221 -7.89 22.61 -30.31
CA VAL A 221 -6.53 22.44 -29.78
C VAL A 221 -6.36 23.30 -28.52
N SER A 222 -6.51 22.68 -27.35
CA SER A 222 -6.21 23.29 -26.06
C SER A 222 -4.81 22.88 -25.59
N THR A 223 -4.01 23.82 -25.08
CA THR A 223 -2.63 23.61 -24.60
C THR A 223 -2.54 22.89 -23.24
N GLY A 224 -3.62 22.28 -22.75
CA GLY A 224 -3.71 21.64 -21.44
C GLY A 224 -4.06 20.15 -21.48
N ASN A 225 -3.61 19.39 -20.46
CA ASN A 225 -3.88 17.96 -20.28
C ASN A 225 -5.38 17.61 -20.31
N HIS A 226 -5.73 16.37 -20.66
CA HIS A 226 -7.12 15.89 -20.76
C HIS A 226 -7.94 16.10 -19.48
N VAL A 227 -7.33 15.88 -18.32
CA VAL A 227 -7.96 16.13 -17.01
C VAL A 227 -8.34 17.60 -16.85
N LYS A 228 -7.51 18.52 -17.33
CA LYS A 228 -7.81 19.97 -17.31
C LYS A 228 -8.97 20.30 -18.25
N GLN A 229 -9.11 19.61 -19.39
CA GLN A 229 -10.27 19.79 -20.29
C GLN A 229 -11.58 19.40 -19.61
N SER A 230 -11.62 18.26 -18.90
CA SER A 230 -12.84 17.85 -18.16
C SER A 230 -13.23 18.81 -17.03
N ILE A 231 -12.23 19.41 -16.38
CA ILE A 231 -12.43 20.43 -15.33
C ILE A 231 -12.90 21.74 -15.97
N SER A 232 -12.30 22.13 -17.10
CA SER A 232 -12.65 23.33 -17.86
C SER A 232 -14.11 23.31 -18.28
N LYS A 233 -14.64 22.17 -18.73
CA LYS A 233 -16.06 22.04 -19.13
C LYS A 233 -17.03 22.33 -17.97
N TYR A 234 -16.73 21.84 -16.77
CA TYR A 234 -17.57 22.12 -15.59
C TYR A 234 -17.46 23.59 -15.15
N GLU A 235 -16.28 24.20 -15.27
CA GLU A 235 -16.09 25.62 -15.01
C GLU A 235 -16.82 26.50 -16.03
N GLN A 236 -16.82 26.10 -17.31
CA GLN A 236 -17.57 26.74 -18.40
C GLN A 236 -19.08 26.68 -18.17
N GLU A 237 -19.64 25.51 -17.83
CA GLU A 237 -21.06 25.37 -17.52
C GLU A 237 -21.48 26.27 -16.35
N LYS A 238 -20.58 26.42 -15.36
CA LYS A 238 -20.80 27.34 -14.24
C LYS A 238 -20.77 28.80 -14.69
N THR A 239 -19.80 29.20 -15.51
CA THR A 239 -19.74 30.59 -16.02
C THR A 239 -20.93 30.92 -16.90
N GLU A 240 -21.34 29.99 -17.78
CA GLU A 240 -22.55 30.13 -18.61
C GLU A 240 -23.80 30.34 -17.75
N TYR A 241 -23.94 29.57 -16.66
CA TYR A 241 -25.03 29.79 -15.72
C TYR A 241 -24.94 31.18 -15.04
N GLU A 242 -23.76 31.56 -14.53
CA GLU A 242 -23.56 32.86 -13.87
C GLU A 242 -23.83 34.04 -14.82
N GLU A 243 -23.51 33.90 -16.11
CA GLU A 243 -23.72 34.91 -17.15
C GLU A 243 -25.20 34.97 -17.58
N ASN A 244 -25.83 33.82 -17.82
CA ASN A 244 -27.23 33.74 -18.22
C ASN A 244 -28.19 34.27 -17.15
N TYR A 245 -27.86 34.02 -15.87
CA TYR A 245 -28.69 34.43 -14.74
C TYR A 245 -28.12 35.61 -13.96
N LEU A 246 -27.00 36.18 -14.42
CA LEU A 246 -26.30 37.35 -13.83
C LEU A 246 -26.09 37.26 -12.30
N THR A 247 -25.89 36.05 -11.78
CA THR A 247 -25.76 35.80 -10.32
C THR A 247 -24.64 34.81 -10.03
N ARG A 248 -23.83 35.11 -9.00
CA ARG A 248 -22.68 34.28 -8.59
C ARG A 248 -23.12 33.07 -7.76
N LEU A 249 -22.60 31.88 -8.08
CA LEU A 249 -22.87 30.67 -7.28
C LEU A 249 -21.92 30.55 -6.08
N PRO A 250 -22.45 30.35 -4.85
CA PRO A 250 -21.63 30.19 -3.66
C PRO A 250 -20.84 28.88 -3.69
N VAL A 251 -19.53 28.95 -3.48
CA VAL A 251 -18.64 27.78 -3.49
C VAL A 251 -18.49 27.21 -2.09
N THR A 252 -18.73 25.91 -1.93
CA THR A 252 -18.55 25.24 -0.63
C THR A 252 -17.07 24.97 -0.31
N LYS A 253 -16.71 24.88 0.97
CA LYS A 253 -15.34 24.52 1.39
C LYS A 253 -14.91 23.14 0.87
N ALA A 254 -15.85 22.20 0.75
CA ALA A 254 -15.59 20.86 0.22
C ALA A 254 -15.24 20.89 -1.27
N GLU A 255 -15.98 21.67 -2.06
CA GLU A 255 -15.75 21.87 -3.49
C GLU A 255 -14.42 22.57 -3.75
N LYS A 256 -14.10 23.62 -2.98
CA LYS A 256 -12.79 24.30 -3.05
C LYS A 256 -11.62 23.33 -2.78
N ASN A 257 -11.77 22.40 -1.84
CA ASN A 257 -10.75 21.40 -1.55
C ASN A 257 -10.65 20.32 -2.66
N ARG A 258 -11.79 19.90 -3.24
CA ARG A 258 -11.83 18.99 -4.39
C ARG A 258 -11.09 19.59 -5.58
N ARG A 259 -11.31 20.89 -5.87
CA ARG A 259 -10.60 21.61 -6.94
C ARG A 259 -9.08 21.64 -6.74
N LYS A 260 -8.62 21.93 -5.53
CA LYS A 260 -7.17 21.91 -5.19
C LYS A 260 -6.53 20.54 -5.37
N LYS A 261 -7.25 19.47 -5.03
CA LYS A 261 -6.76 18.10 -5.24
C LYS A 261 -6.63 17.82 -6.73
N LEU A 262 -7.66 18.16 -7.52
CA LEU A 262 -7.68 17.94 -8.97
C LEU A 262 -6.57 18.73 -9.69
N SER A 263 -6.27 19.97 -9.27
CA SER A 263 -5.15 20.74 -9.84
C SER A 263 -3.78 20.11 -9.56
N THR A 264 -3.67 19.28 -8.52
CA THR A 264 -2.43 18.62 -8.11
C THR A 264 -2.24 17.23 -8.75
N VAL A 265 -3.27 16.65 -9.38
CA VAL A 265 -3.19 15.33 -10.05
C VAL A 265 -2.53 15.40 -11.44
N GLY A 266 -1.95 16.54 -11.84
CA GLY A 266 -1.28 16.72 -13.13
C GLY A 266 0.10 16.08 -13.29
N MET A 267 0.36 14.88 -12.74
CA MET A 267 1.54 14.10 -13.10
C MET A 267 1.15 13.07 -14.16
N ILE A 268 1.71 13.27 -15.37
CA ILE A 268 1.65 12.54 -16.65
C ILE A 268 1.45 11.00 -16.58
N ALA A 269 1.75 10.37 -15.44
CA ALA A 269 1.67 8.92 -15.23
C ALA A 269 0.25 8.32 -15.26
N ASP A 270 -0.79 9.05 -14.84
CA ASP A 270 -2.18 8.51 -14.80
C ASP A 270 -2.83 8.48 -16.20
N GLU A 271 -2.35 9.31 -17.13
CA GLU A 271 -2.84 9.43 -18.52
C GLU A 271 -2.25 8.34 -19.42
N ILE A 272 -0.98 7.97 -19.19
CA ILE A 272 -0.29 6.89 -19.93
C ILE A 272 -0.74 5.50 -19.47
N THR A 273 -1.05 5.32 -18.18
CA THR A 273 -1.23 3.98 -17.62
C THR A 273 -2.67 3.47 -17.63
N GLY A 274 -3.69 4.30 -17.90
CA GLY A 274 -5.09 3.86 -17.99
C GLY A 274 -5.63 3.13 -16.74
N THR A 275 -4.91 3.15 -15.62
CA THR A 275 -5.12 2.26 -14.47
C THR A 275 -6.17 2.78 -13.48
N SER A 276 -6.90 3.84 -13.83
CA SER A 276 -7.88 4.46 -12.93
C SER A 276 -9.20 3.69 -12.82
N SER A 277 -9.46 2.67 -13.66
CA SER A 277 -10.67 1.84 -13.59
C SER A 277 -10.80 1.02 -12.30
N ASN A 278 -9.72 0.88 -11.52
CA ASN A 278 -9.70 0.12 -10.26
C ASN A 278 -9.58 0.97 -8.99
N ARG A 279 -9.84 2.29 -9.04
CA ARG A 279 -10.01 3.06 -7.80
C ARG A 279 -11.35 2.74 -7.14
N VAL A 280 -11.32 1.68 -6.33
CA VAL A 280 -12.28 1.32 -5.28
C VAL A 280 -12.93 2.58 -4.71
N SER A 281 -14.26 2.60 -4.73
CA SER A 281 -15.11 3.65 -4.21
C SER A 281 -14.71 4.04 -2.78
N ARG A 282 -13.90 5.09 -2.63
CA ARG A 282 -13.68 5.74 -1.35
C ARG A 282 -14.96 6.52 -1.01
N LYS A 283 -15.91 5.84 -0.36
CA LYS A 283 -17.07 6.48 0.27
C LYS A 283 -16.56 7.51 1.27
N HIS A 284 -16.83 8.79 1.02
CA HIS A 284 -16.65 9.85 2.00
C HIS A 284 -17.60 9.59 3.18
N LYS A 285 -17.05 9.36 4.37
CA LYS A 285 -17.80 9.21 5.62
C LYS A 285 -18.44 10.56 5.97
N MET A 286 -19.74 10.72 5.72
CA MET A 286 -20.52 11.83 6.28
C MET A 286 -20.55 11.65 7.80
N LYS A 287 -19.91 12.55 8.55
CA LYS A 287 -20.03 12.58 10.01
C LYS A 287 -21.46 12.99 10.36
N SER A 288 -22.30 12.05 10.78
CA SER A 288 -23.57 12.38 11.42
C SER A 288 -23.28 13.11 12.73
N LYS A 289 -23.65 14.40 12.81
CA LYS A 289 -23.68 15.13 14.09
C LYS A 289 -24.66 14.40 15.01
N LYS A 290 -24.16 13.85 16.11
CA LYS A 290 -24.94 13.32 17.24
C LYS A 290 -25.93 14.41 17.69
N GLY A 291 -27.23 14.15 17.54
CA GLY A 291 -28.28 15.03 18.05
C GLY A 291 -28.15 15.18 19.56
N LYS A 292 -28.07 16.42 20.06
CA LYS A 292 -28.21 16.72 21.49
C LYS A 292 -29.65 16.40 21.89
N GLY A 293 -29.83 15.41 22.76
CA GLY A 293 -31.13 15.09 23.34
C GLY A 293 -31.71 16.28 24.11
N PHE A 294 -32.92 16.69 23.73
CA PHE A 294 -33.71 17.67 24.47
C PHE A 294 -34.14 17.04 25.80
N LYS A 295 -33.65 17.57 26.94
CA LYS A 295 -34.21 17.22 28.26
C LYS A 295 -35.58 17.88 28.39
N ARG A 296 -36.65 17.09 28.39
CA ARG A 296 -38.00 17.54 28.76
C ARG A 296 -37.99 17.96 30.23
N ARG A 297 -38.27 19.25 30.52
CA ARG A 297 -38.59 19.72 31.87
C ARG A 297 -39.96 19.16 32.25
N ARG A 298 -40.05 18.46 33.38
CA ARG A 298 -41.33 18.22 34.08
C ARG A 298 -41.75 19.54 34.71
N THR A 299 -42.95 20.02 34.38
CA THR A 299 -43.66 21.02 35.17
C THR A 299 -44.48 20.28 36.22
N GLN A 300 -44.51 20.83 37.44
CA GLN A 300 -45.56 20.54 38.43
C GLN A 300 -46.86 21.20 37.99
#